data_AF-A0AAD4TSI3-F1
#
_entry.id   AF-A0AAD4TSI3-F1
#
_cell.length_a   1.000
_cell.length_b   1.000
_cell.length_c   1.000
_cell.angle_alpha   90.00
_cell.angle_beta   90.00
_cell.angle_gamma   90.00
#
_symmetry.space_group_name_H-M   'P 1'
#
loop_
_entity.id
_entity.type
_entity.pdbx_description
1 polymer ?
#
loop_
_entity_poly.entity_id
_entity_poly.type
_entity_poly.pdbx_seq_one_letter_code
_entity_poly.pdbx_strand_id
1 'polypeptide(L)'
;MEMESAAASTRFHQPHMERKMSAMTCEIFNELRLEGKLCDVVIKVNGFEFNAHKNILCSCSSYFRALFTSGWNNTEKKVYNIPGISPDMMKLIIEYAYTRTVPITPDNVEKLLAAADQFNIMGIVRGCCEFLKSELCLDNCIGICKFTDYYYCPELRQKAYMFILHNFEEMVKVSAEFLELSVTELKDIIEKDELNVKQEDAVFEAILKWISHDPPNRKQHISVLLPKVRLALMHAEYFMNNVKMNDYVKDSEECKPVIINALKAMYDLNMNGPSNSDFTNPLTRPRLPYAILFAIGGWSGGSPTNAIEAYDARADRWVNVTCEEESPRAYHGAAYLKGYVYIIGGFDSVDYFNSVKRFDPVKKTWHQVAPMHSRRCYVSVTVLSNFIYAMGGFDGYVRLNTAERYEPETNQWTLIAPMHEQRSDASATTLYGKVYICGGFNGNECLFTAEVYNAESNQWTVIAPMRSRRSGIGVIAYGEHVYAVGGFDGANRLRSAEAYSPVANTWRTIPTMFNPRSNFGIEVVDDLLFVVGGFNGFTTTFNVECYDEKTDEWYDAHDMSIYRSALSCCVVPGLANVGEYAARRDNFTGLALRDEVKYSASTSTLPV
;
A
#
# COMPACT_ATOMS: atom_id res chain seq x y z
N MET A 1 -27.04 -12.20 -65.52
CA MET A 1 -26.40 -12.76 -64.32
C MET A 1 -25.20 -11.85 -64.06
N GLU A 2 -25.49 -10.69 -63.47
CA GLU A 2 -24.54 -9.59 -63.29
C GLU A 2 -24.36 -9.32 -61.79
N MET A 3 -23.13 -8.95 -61.48
CA MET A 3 -22.47 -8.90 -60.17
C MET A 3 -23.16 -7.98 -59.16
N GLU A 4 -23.42 -8.51 -57.95
CA GLU A 4 -23.68 -7.69 -56.77
C GLU A 4 -22.35 -7.18 -56.18
N SER A 5 -22.19 -5.86 -56.15
CA SER A 5 -21.11 -5.18 -55.44
C SER A 5 -21.43 -5.07 -53.95
N ALA A 6 -20.65 -5.74 -53.11
CA ALA A 6 -20.69 -5.54 -51.67
C ALA A 6 -19.99 -4.22 -51.31
N ALA A 7 -20.77 -3.21 -50.91
CA ALA A 7 -20.26 -1.97 -50.35
C ALA A 7 -19.75 -2.22 -48.92
N ALA A 8 -18.44 -2.10 -48.73
CA ALA A 8 -17.79 -2.14 -47.43
C ALA A 8 -18.19 -0.89 -46.61
N SER A 9 -18.93 -1.10 -45.52
CA SER A 9 -19.18 -0.09 -44.50
C SER A 9 -17.91 0.12 -43.68
N THR A 10 -17.16 1.17 -43.99
CA THR A 10 -16.03 1.63 -43.18
C THR A 10 -16.57 2.17 -41.85
N ARG A 11 -16.55 1.36 -40.79
CA ARG A 11 -16.80 1.82 -39.42
C ARG A 11 -15.64 2.72 -39.00
N PHE A 12 -15.82 4.02 -39.08
CA PHE A 12 -14.94 4.98 -38.42
C PHE A 12 -15.05 4.79 -36.90
N HIS A 13 -14.00 4.26 -36.28
CA HIS A 13 -13.79 4.36 -34.84
C HIS A 13 -13.46 5.83 -34.54
N GLN A 14 -14.49 6.65 -34.31
CA GLN A 14 -14.28 7.95 -33.66
C GLN A 14 -13.97 7.68 -32.19
N PRO A 15 -12.79 8.06 -31.66
CA PRO A 15 -12.58 8.04 -30.22
C PRO A 15 -13.67 8.91 -29.58
N HIS A 16 -14.24 8.42 -28.48
CA HIS A 16 -15.30 9.09 -27.74
C HIS A 16 -14.73 10.39 -27.12
N MET A 17 -14.64 11.45 -27.92
CA MET A 17 -14.16 12.76 -27.46
C MET A 17 -15.24 13.34 -26.54
N GLU A 18 -14.96 13.41 -25.23
CA GLU A 18 -15.74 14.26 -24.32
C GLU A 18 -15.69 15.70 -24.84
N ARG A 19 -16.80 16.18 -25.44
CA ARG A 19 -16.92 17.56 -25.89
C ARG A 19 -17.19 18.45 -24.67
N LYS A 20 -16.17 19.15 -24.21
CA LYS A 20 -16.28 20.17 -23.15
C LYS A 20 -16.59 21.54 -23.76
N MET A 21 -17.33 22.38 -23.05
CA MET A 21 -17.44 23.80 -23.41
C MET A 21 -16.05 24.43 -23.39
N SER A 22 -15.74 25.26 -24.39
CA SER A 22 -14.46 25.97 -24.42
C SER A 22 -14.37 26.96 -23.26
N ALA A 23 -13.15 27.19 -22.74
CA ALA A 23 -12.92 28.19 -21.68
C ALA A 23 -13.45 29.57 -22.08
N MET A 24 -13.24 29.96 -23.35
CA MET A 24 -13.76 31.21 -23.91
C MET A 24 -15.30 31.30 -23.84
N THR A 25 -16.00 30.20 -24.13
CA THR A 25 -17.46 30.16 -24.01
C THR A 25 -17.93 30.29 -22.56
N CYS A 26 -17.23 29.62 -21.63
CA CYS A 26 -17.48 29.75 -20.19
C CYS A 26 -17.32 31.20 -19.71
N GLU A 27 -16.25 31.88 -20.13
CA GLU A 27 -15.98 33.29 -19.81
C GLU A 27 -17.08 34.22 -20.30
N ILE A 28 -17.47 34.10 -21.57
CA ILE A 28 -18.54 34.94 -22.17
C ILE A 28 -19.86 34.77 -21.41
N PHE A 29 -20.27 33.54 -21.12
CA PHE A 29 -21.51 33.32 -20.37
C PHE A 29 -21.42 33.84 -18.93
N ASN A 30 -20.24 33.77 -18.32
CA ASN A 30 -20.03 34.30 -16.98
C ASN A 30 -20.09 35.83 -16.96
N GLU A 31 -19.49 36.49 -17.96
CA GLU A 31 -19.57 37.94 -18.14
C GLU A 31 -21.02 38.41 -18.30
N LEU A 32 -21.77 37.79 -19.21
CA LEU A 32 -23.19 38.11 -19.42
C LEU A 32 -24.02 37.95 -18.13
N ARG A 33 -23.73 36.91 -17.32
CA ARG A 33 -24.37 36.72 -16.02
C ARG A 33 -24.05 37.86 -15.05
N LEU A 34 -22.77 38.23 -14.92
CA LEU A 34 -22.33 39.28 -14.00
C LEU A 34 -22.91 40.65 -14.38
N GLU A 35 -23.11 40.90 -15.68
CA GLU A 35 -23.79 42.10 -16.18
C GLU A 35 -25.32 42.02 -16.10
N GLY A 36 -25.90 40.88 -15.69
CA GLY A 36 -27.35 40.64 -15.66
C GLY A 36 -28.01 40.57 -17.04
N LYS A 37 -27.23 40.40 -18.11
CA LYS A 37 -27.73 40.29 -19.48
C LYS A 37 -28.23 38.87 -19.74
N LEU A 38 -29.35 38.77 -20.45
CA LEU A 38 -29.99 37.51 -20.87
C LEU A 38 -30.35 36.52 -19.74
N CYS A 39 -30.26 36.95 -18.47
CA CYS A 39 -30.64 36.13 -17.33
C CYS A 39 -32.17 35.95 -17.29
N ASP A 40 -32.61 34.71 -17.29
CA ASP A 40 -34.02 34.29 -17.32
C ASP A 40 -34.48 33.62 -16.01
N VAL A 41 -33.61 33.59 -15.00
CA VAL A 41 -33.90 33.08 -13.66
C VAL A 41 -33.15 33.83 -12.56
N VAL A 42 -33.82 33.97 -11.40
CA VAL A 42 -33.27 34.45 -10.14
C VAL A 42 -33.39 33.36 -9.09
N ILE A 43 -32.25 32.90 -8.58
CA ILE A 43 -32.19 31.96 -7.45
C ILE A 43 -32.11 32.76 -6.16
N LYS A 44 -33.01 32.49 -5.21
CA LYS A 44 -33.08 33.20 -3.93
C LYS A 44 -32.79 32.25 -2.77
N VAL A 45 -31.81 32.60 -1.94
CA VAL A 45 -31.35 31.81 -0.79
C VAL A 45 -31.16 32.75 0.39
N ASN A 46 -31.90 32.53 1.49
CA ASN A 46 -31.80 33.33 2.72
C ASN A 46 -31.79 34.85 2.50
N GLY A 47 -32.57 35.34 1.52
CA GLY A 47 -32.68 36.77 1.18
C GLY A 47 -31.68 37.26 0.12
N PHE A 48 -30.65 36.48 -0.23
CA PHE A 48 -29.71 36.79 -1.31
C PHE A 48 -30.26 36.33 -2.66
N GLU A 49 -30.04 37.13 -3.70
CA GLU A 49 -30.53 36.88 -5.05
C GLU A 49 -29.39 36.71 -6.04
N PHE A 50 -29.46 35.65 -6.85
CA PHE A 50 -28.47 35.30 -7.86
C PHE A 50 -29.12 35.25 -9.24
N ASN A 51 -28.74 36.19 -10.12
CA ASN A 51 -29.13 36.15 -11.53
C ASN A 51 -28.36 35.03 -12.25
N ALA A 52 -29.08 34.25 -13.04
CA ALA A 52 -28.50 33.16 -13.82
C ALA A 52 -29.31 32.86 -15.09
N HIS A 53 -28.80 31.92 -15.88
CA HIS A 53 -29.41 31.42 -17.09
C HIS A 53 -29.88 29.97 -16.87
N LYS A 54 -31.17 29.68 -17.09
CA LYS A 54 -31.79 28.36 -16.85
C LYS A 54 -31.04 27.26 -17.58
N ASN A 55 -30.70 27.49 -18.86
CA ASN A 55 -29.99 26.52 -19.69
C ASN A 55 -28.60 26.15 -19.15
N ILE A 56 -27.84 27.13 -18.62
CA ILE A 56 -26.51 26.88 -18.03
C ILE A 56 -26.65 26.03 -16.77
N LEU A 57 -27.57 26.39 -15.87
CA LEU A 57 -27.83 25.59 -14.65
C LEU A 57 -28.33 24.18 -14.99
N CYS A 58 -29.27 24.04 -15.93
CA CYS A 58 -29.76 22.74 -16.43
C CYS A 58 -28.68 21.88 -17.09
N SER A 59 -27.67 22.52 -17.71
CA SER A 59 -26.55 21.80 -18.33
C SER A 59 -25.63 21.18 -17.27
N CYS A 60 -25.60 21.77 -16.08
CA CYS A 60 -24.70 21.38 -15.00
C CYS A 60 -25.35 20.47 -13.96
N SER A 61 -26.69 20.50 -13.85
CA SER A 61 -27.43 19.85 -12.77
C SER A 61 -28.76 19.28 -13.28
N SER A 62 -28.99 18.00 -12.99
CA SER A 62 -30.29 17.34 -13.22
C SER A 62 -31.37 17.90 -12.30
N TYR A 63 -31.03 18.34 -11.09
CA TYR A 63 -31.94 19.01 -10.17
C TYR A 63 -32.50 20.29 -10.78
N PHE A 64 -31.64 21.21 -11.26
CA PHE A 64 -32.11 22.45 -11.88
C PHE A 64 -32.92 22.18 -13.16
N ARG A 65 -32.55 21.14 -13.91
CA ARG A 65 -33.35 20.69 -15.06
C ARG A 65 -34.76 20.31 -14.66
N ALA A 66 -34.91 19.40 -13.69
CA ALA A 66 -36.23 19.01 -13.18
C ALA A 66 -37.00 20.19 -12.57
N LEU A 67 -36.30 21.08 -11.84
CA LEU A 67 -36.89 22.26 -11.24
C LEU A 67 -37.49 23.19 -12.31
N PHE A 68 -36.79 23.44 -13.42
CA PHE A 68 -37.25 24.37 -14.44
C PHE A 68 -38.20 23.76 -15.47
N THR A 69 -38.14 22.44 -15.70
CA THR A 69 -38.96 21.75 -16.73
C THR A 69 -40.14 20.96 -16.16
N SER A 70 -40.32 20.91 -14.84
CA SER A 70 -41.49 20.25 -14.24
C SER A 70 -42.79 20.98 -14.64
N GLY A 71 -43.77 20.22 -15.15
CA GLY A 71 -45.05 20.78 -15.63
C GLY A 71 -45.92 21.47 -14.57
N TRP A 72 -45.45 21.49 -13.32
CA TRP A 72 -46.10 22.13 -12.17
C TRP A 72 -45.62 23.58 -11.98
N ASN A 73 -44.55 23.98 -12.66
CA ASN A 73 -44.07 25.36 -12.67
C ASN A 73 -44.66 26.12 -13.86
N ASN A 74 -45.21 27.31 -13.59
CA ASN A 74 -45.60 28.25 -14.64
C ASN A 74 -44.35 28.61 -15.48
N THR A 75 -44.45 28.53 -16.81
CA THR A 75 -43.35 28.80 -17.75
C THR A 75 -42.78 30.22 -17.58
N GLU A 76 -43.58 31.15 -17.05
CA GLU A 76 -43.17 32.54 -16.77
C GLU A 76 -42.47 32.74 -15.42
N LYS A 77 -42.36 31.70 -14.57
CA LYS A 77 -41.72 31.84 -13.26
C LYS A 77 -40.23 32.15 -13.41
N LYS A 78 -39.82 33.28 -12.83
CA LYS A 78 -38.43 33.76 -12.83
C LYS A 78 -37.72 33.60 -11.49
N VAL A 79 -38.43 33.67 -10.35
CA VAL A 79 -37.81 33.62 -9.02
C VAL A 79 -38.05 32.25 -8.36
N TYR A 80 -36.97 31.62 -7.89
CA TYR A 80 -36.99 30.32 -7.22
C TYR A 80 -36.30 30.41 -5.87
N ASN A 81 -37.04 30.13 -4.79
CA ASN A 81 -36.48 30.06 -3.44
C ASN A 81 -35.93 28.66 -3.19
N ILE A 82 -34.66 28.55 -2.79
CA ILE A 82 -34.00 27.28 -2.49
C ILE A 82 -33.64 27.23 -1.00
N PRO A 83 -34.35 26.42 -0.19
CA PRO A 83 -34.06 26.28 1.24
C PRO A 83 -32.87 25.34 1.50
N GLY A 84 -32.31 25.42 2.70
CA GLY A 84 -31.35 24.42 3.21
C GLY A 84 -29.90 24.58 2.75
N ILE A 85 -29.56 25.66 2.06
CA ILE A 85 -28.20 25.96 1.63
C ILE A 85 -27.78 27.38 2.04
N SER A 86 -26.49 27.60 2.30
CA SER A 86 -25.96 28.94 2.52
C SER A 86 -25.81 29.72 1.20
N PRO A 87 -25.92 31.07 1.24
CA PRO A 87 -25.66 31.91 0.08
C PRO A 87 -24.25 31.69 -0.53
N ASP A 88 -23.24 31.46 0.30
CA ASP A 88 -21.86 31.21 -0.15
C ASP A 88 -21.74 29.91 -0.94
N MET A 89 -22.37 28.81 -0.48
CA MET A 89 -22.33 27.55 -1.22
C MET A 89 -23.13 27.66 -2.52
N MET A 90 -24.30 28.32 -2.50
CA MET A 90 -25.05 28.58 -3.74
C MET A 90 -24.25 29.40 -4.74
N LYS A 91 -23.49 30.40 -4.27
CA LYS A 91 -22.59 31.19 -5.10
C LYS A 91 -21.56 30.29 -5.79
N LEU A 92 -20.87 29.41 -5.05
CA LEU A 92 -19.88 28.47 -5.59
C LEU A 92 -20.50 27.49 -6.61
N ILE A 93 -21.70 27.00 -6.34
CA ILE A 93 -22.46 26.11 -7.24
C ILE A 93 -22.76 26.82 -8.57
N ILE A 94 -23.23 28.07 -8.50
CA ILE A 94 -23.50 28.87 -9.70
C ILE A 94 -22.19 29.19 -10.42
N GLU A 95 -21.14 29.64 -9.73
CA GLU A 95 -19.83 29.91 -10.33
C GLU A 95 -19.27 28.70 -11.06
N TYR A 96 -19.39 27.50 -10.49
CA TYR A 96 -18.99 26.27 -11.15
C TYR A 96 -19.80 25.99 -12.42
N ALA A 97 -21.10 26.27 -12.44
CA ALA A 97 -21.93 26.07 -13.63
C ALA A 97 -21.43 26.90 -14.83
N TYR A 98 -20.83 28.06 -14.57
CA TYR A 98 -20.28 28.95 -15.59
C TYR A 98 -18.81 28.69 -15.91
N THR A 99 -17.97 28.41 -14.90
CA THR A 99 -16.51 28.34 -15.07
C THR A 99 -15.97 26.92 -15.18
N ARG A 100 -16.75 25.91 -14.73
CA ARG A 100 -16.32 24.51 -14.56
C ARG A 100 -15.17 24.32 -13.57
N THR A 101 -14.92 25.32 -12.73
CA THR A 101 -13.90 25.31 -11.67
C THR A 101 -14.50 25.88 -10.39
N VAL A 102 -14.07 25.37 -9.24
CA VAL A 102 -14.50 25.90 -7.94
C VAL A 102 -13.33 25.74 -6.95
N PRO A 103 -13.04 26.76 -6.11
CA PRO A 103 -12.04 26.63 -5.07
C PRO A 103 -12.56 25.70 -3.97
N ILE A 104 -11.84 24.61 -3.71
CA ILE A 104 -12.11 23.66 -2.63
C ILE A 104 -11.04 23.87 -1.56
N THR A 105 -11.49 24.00 -0.32
CA THR A 105 -10.67 24.37 0.84
C THR A 105 -11.12 23.57 2.06
N PRO A 106 -10.30 23.45 3.12
CA PRO A 106 -10.70 22.76 4.35
C PRO A 106 -11.98 23.36 4.97
N ASP A 107 -12.16 24.67 4.88
CA ASP A 107 -13.31 25.38 5.49
C ASP A 107 -14.64 25.17 4.75
N ASN A 108 -14.59 24.84 3.46
CA ASN A 108 -15.79 24.75 2.61
C ASN A 108 -16.12 23.34 2.14
N VAL A 109 -15.18 22.38 2.17
CA VAL A 109 -15.31 21.10 1.47
C VAL A 109 -16.54 20.30 1.89
N GLU A 110 -16.84 20.23 3.19
CA GLU A 110 -18.00 19.48 3.71
C GLU A 110 -19.32 20.10 3.22
N LYS A 111 -19.49 21.41 3.41
CA LYS A 111 -20.71 22.15 3.03
C LYS A 111 -20.87 22.18 1.51
N LEU A 112 -19.77 22.25 0.77
CA LEU A 112 -19.77 22.27 -0.68
C LEU A 112 -20.10 20.89 -1.25
N LEU A 113 -19.56 19.81 -0.67
CA LEU A 113 -19.91 18.45 -1.06
C LEU A 113 -21.40 18.19 -0.81
N ALA A 114 -21.90 18.56 0.37
CA ALA A 114 -23.33 18.46 0.71
C ALA A 114 -24.23 19.19 -0.30
N ALA A 115 -23.88 20.43 -0.65
CA ALA A 115 -24.61 21.22 -1.64
C ALA A 115 -24.52 20.62 -3.05
N ALA A 116 -23.34 20.13 -3.45
CA ALA A 116 -23.13 19.54 -4.76
C ALA A 116 -23.90 18.23 -4.93
N ASP A 117 -23.96 17.40 -3.89
CA ASP A 117 -24.77 16.18 -3.86
C ASP A 117 -26.27 16.52 -3.93
N GLN A 118 -26.74 17.46 -3.10
CA GLN A 118 -28.13 17.93 -3.11
C GLN A 118 -28.60 18.38 -4.51
N PHE A 119 -27.73 19.05 -5.28
CA PHE A 119 -28.05 19.50 -6.64
C PHE A 119 -27.55 18.56 -7.75
N ASN A 120 -27.03 17.40 -7.40
CA ASN A 120 -26.52 16.39 -8.33
C ASN A 120 -25.49 16.96 -9.33
N ILE A 121 -24.45 17.61 -8.79
CA ILE A 121 -23.33 18.21 -9.54
C ILE A 121 -22.08 17.37 -9.34
N MET A 122 -22.01 16.25 -10.06
CA MET A 122 -20.97 15.23 -9.87
C MET A 122 -19.53 15.72 -10.05
N GLY A 123 -19.30 16.77 -10.84
CA GLY A 123 -17.96 17.34 -11.00
C GLY A 123 -17.41 17.98 -9.72
N ILE A 124 -18.27 18.65 -8.94
CA ILE A 124 -17.88 19.20 -7.63
C ILE A 124 -17.77 18.08 -6.61
N VAL A 125 -18.72 17.13 -6.58
CA VAL A 125 -18.65 15.96 -5.68
C VAL A 125 -17.32 15.22 -5.85
N ARG A 126 -16.90 14.98 -7.10
CA ARG A 126 -15.61 14.35 -7.41
C ARG A 126 -14.43 15.21 -6.95
N GLY A 127 -14.47 16.52 -7.22
CA GLY A 127 -13.43 17.45 -6.76
C GLY A 127 -13.28 17.47 -5.24
N CYS A 128 -14.39 17.50 -4.51
CA CYS A 128 -14.38 17.45 -3.04
C CYS A 128 -13.85 16.10 -2.53
N CYS A 129 -14.25 14.98 -3.16
CA CYS A 129 -13.72 13.67 -2.80
C CYS A 129 -12.21 13.58 -3.01
N GLU A 130 -11.68 14.07 -4.13
CA GLU A 130 -10.24 14.08 -4.38
C GLU A 130 -9.48 14.95 -3.39
N PHE A 131 -10.03 16.11 -3.02
CA PHE A 131 -9.48 16.97 -1.98
C PHE A 131 -9.44 16.25 -0.61
N LEU A 132 -10.54 15.61 -0.18
CA LEU A 132 -10.57 14.85 1.07
C LEU A 132 -9.62 13.64 1.03
N LYS A 133 -9.45 13.00 -0.13
CA LYS A 133 -8.48 11.91 -0.32
C LYS A 133 -7.03 12.39 -0.21
N SER A 134 -6.71 13.65 -0.53
CA SER A 134 -5.35 14.21 -0.41
C SER A 134 -5.04 14.75 0.98
N GLU A 135 -6.05 15.20 1.72
CA GLU A 135 -5.92 15.76 3.07
C GLU A 135 -6.16 14.74 4.21
N LEU A 136 -6.28 13.45 3.87
CA LEU A 136 -6.53 12.39 4.84
C LEU A 136 -5.35 12.25 5.83
N CYS A 137 -5.63 12.39 7.12
CA CYS A 137 -4.64 12.30 8.20
C CYS A 137 -5.20 11.58 9.43
N LEU A 138 -4.38 11.41 10.48
CA LEU A 138 -4.77 10.72 11.71
C LEU A 138 -5.93 11.42 12.44
N ASP A 139 -6.03 12.75 12.32
CA ASP A 139 -7.01 13.56 13.06
C ASP A 139 -8.39 13.65 12.39
N ASN A 140 -8.49 13.42 11.07
CA ASN A 140 -9.74 13.60 10.32
C ASN A 140 -10.26 12.32 9.65
N CYS A 141 -9.54 11.20 9.74
CA CYS A 141 -9.89 10.00 8.98
C CYS A 141 -11.22 9.36 9.41
N ILE A 142 -11.56 9.43 10.71
CA ILE A 142 -12.83 8.93 11.23
C ILE A 142 -13.97 9.84 10.80
N GLY A 143 -13.81 11.16 10.93
CA GLY A 143 -14.77 12.17 10.48
C GLY A 143 -15.06 12.04 9.00
N ILE A 144 -14.02 11.93 8.16
CA ILE A 144 -14.18 11.70 6.71
C ILE A 144 -14.90 10.37 6.44
N CYS A 145 -14.55 9.29 7.15
CA CYS A 145 -15.22 8.00 6.97
C CYS A 145 -16.71 8.10 7.31
N LYS A 146 -17.07 8.69 8.46
CA LYS A 146 -18.46 8.94 8.87
C LYS A 146 -19.19 9.83 7.87
N PHE A 147 -18.51 10.84 7.33
CA PHE A 147 -19.07 11.73 6.32
C PHE A 147 -19.53 10.97 5.06
N THR A 148 -18.83 9.90 4.69
CA THR A 148 -19.23 9.02 3.56
C THR A 148 -20.38 8.05 3.85
N ASP A 149 -20.86 7.97 5.10
CA ASP A 149 -22.12 7.27 5.39
C ASP A 149 -23.34 8.10 5.01
N TYR A 150 -23.20 9.44 5.01
CA TYR A 150 -24.26 10.37 4.61
C TYR A 150 -24.31 10.62 3.10
N TYR A 151 -23.14 10.62 2.44
CA TYR A 151 -23.01 10.88 1.01
C TYR A 151 -22.39 9.69 0.29
N TYR A 152 -23.00 9.26 -0.82
CA TYR A 152 -22.54 8.09 -1.55
C TYR A 152 -21.20 8.35 -2.28
N CYS A 153 -20.09 8.13 -1.58
CA CYS A 153 -18.72 8.33 -2.06
C CYS A 153 -17.88 7.07 -1.81
N PRO A 154 -18.12 5.96 -2.54
CA PRO A 154 -17.56 4.64 -2.21
C PRO A 154 -16.02 4.59 -2.22
N GLU A 155 -15.37 5.28 -3.16
CA GLU A 155 -13.91 5.32 -3.23
C GLU A 155 -13.28 6.09 -2.06
N LEU A 156 -13.89 7.21 -1.66
CA LEU A 156 -13.43 7.99 -0.51
C LEU A 156 -13.62 7.19 0.78
N ARG A 157 -14.78 6.52 0.93
CA ARG A 157 -15.09 5.64 2.06
C ARG A 157 -14.04 4.54 2.19
N GLN A 158 -13.76 3.82 1.10
CA GLN A 158 -12.80 2.74 1.09
C GLN A 158 -11.40 3.24 1.47
N LYS A 159 -10.96 4.37 0.91
CA LYS A 159 -9.66 4.95 1.21
C LYS A 159 -9.55 5.40 2.68
N ALA A 160 -10.56 6.09 3.20
CA ALA A 160 -10.61 6.52 4.59
C ALA A 160 -10.64 5.33 5.56
N TYR A 161 -11.46 4.33 5.29
CA TYR A 161 -11.57 3.14 6.12
C TYR A 161 -10.27 2.32 6.14
N MET A 162 -9.64 2.09 4.99
CA MET A 162 -8.34 1.42 4.93
C MET A 162 -7.24 2.23 5.63
N PHE A 163 -7.29 3.56 5.57
CA PHE A 163 -6.37 4.41 6.31
C PHE A 163 -6.53 4.24 7.82
N ILE A 164 -7.77 4.15 8.33
CA ILE A 164 -8.04 3.85 9.74
C ILE A 164 -7.43 2.49 10.12
N LEU A 165 -7.64 1.45 9.31
CA LEU A 165 -7.13 0.11 9.60
C LEU A 165 -5.60 0.06 9.59
N HIS A 166 -4.95 0.68 8.60
CA HIS A 166 -3.49 0.64 8.45
C HIS A 166 -2.74 1.47 9.49
N ASN A 167 -3.37 2.53 10.02
CA ASN A 167 -2.76 3.45 10.98
C ASN A 167 -3.39 3.35 12.38
N PHE A 168 -4.06 2.24 12.69
CA PHE A 168 -4.90 2.11 13.89
C PHE A 168 -4.15 2.45 15.19
N GLU A 169 -2.95 1.91 15.41
CA GLU A 169 -2.20 2.16 16.65
C GLU A 169 -1.86 3.63 16.86
N GLU A 170 -1.39 4.32 15.82
CA GLU A 170 -1.05 5.74 15.91
C GLU A 170 -2.30 6.62 16.01
N MET A 171 -3.34 6.29 15.24
CA MET A 171 -4.63 6.97 15.29
C MET A 171 -5.24 6.91 16.69
N VAL A 172 -5.24 5.74 17.33
CA VAL A 172 -5.76 5.57 18.71
C VAL A 172 -5.01 6.47 19.69
N LYS A 173 -3.71 6.74 19.49
CA LYS A 173 -2.92 7.60 20.39
C LYS A 173 -3.31 9.07 20.27
N VAL A 174 -3.45 9.58 19.04
CA VAL A 174 -3.52 11.03 18.76
C VAL A 174 -4.94 11.54 18.52
N SER A 175 -5.81 10.76 17.89
CA SER A 175 -7.09 11.24 17.38
C SER A 175 -8.14 11.34 18.49
N ALA A 176 -8.76 12.52 18.63
CA ALA A 176 -9.90 12.72 19.50
C ALA A 176 -11.18 12.04 18.95
N GLU A 177 -11.32 11.98 17.61
CA GLU A 177 -12.48 11.38 16.93
C GLU A 177 -12.64 9.89 17.26
N PHE A 178 -11.56 9.20 17.64
CA PHE A 178 -11.59 7.82 18.11
C PHE A 178 -12.52 7.64 19.32
N LEU A 179 -12.51 8.59 20.25
CA LEU A 179 -13.33 8.53 21.46
C LEU A 179 -14.82 8.74 21.16
N GLU A 180 -15.14 9.28 19.99
CA GLU A 180 -16.50 9.54 19.51
C GLU A 180 -17.08 8.39 18.67
N LEU A 181 -16.34 7.30 18.48
CA LEU A 181 -16.87 6.10 17.83
C LEU A 181 -18.01 5.50 18.67
N SER A 182 -19.06 5.06 18.01
CA SER A 182 -20.07 4.20 18.60
C SER A 182 -19.52 2.79 18.83
N VAL A 183 -20.19 2.01 19.68
CA VAL A 183 -19.81 0.60 19.92
C VAL A 183 -19.83 -0.22 18.63
N THR A 184 -20.77 0.06 17.71
CA THR A 184 -20.88 -0.65 16.44
C THR A 184 -19.71 -0.33 15.53
N GLU A 185 -19.35 0.95 15.38
CA GLU A 185 -18.22 1.36 14.55
C GLU A 185 -16.89 0.84 15.10
N LEU A 186 -16.67 0.93 16.42
CA LEU A 186 -15.46 0.39 17.05
C LEU A 186 -15.37 -1.11 16.84
N LYS A 187 -16.45 -1.85 17.10
CA LYS A 187 -16.54 -3.30 16.87
C LYS A 187 -16.20 -3.66 15.43
N ASP A 188 -16.78 -2.95 14.47
CA ASP A 188 -16.60 -3.19 13.04
C ASP A 188 -15.15 -2.93 12.60
N ILE A 189 -14.44 -1.99 13.23
CA ILE A 189 -13.01 -1.73 13.00
C ILE A 189 -12.15 -2.85 13.59
N ILE A 190 -12.30 -3.15 14.89
CA ILE A 190 -11.38 -4.05 15.60
C ILE A 190 -11.52 -5.51 15.16
N GLU A 191 -12.65 -5.91 14.59
CA GLU A 191 -12.87 -7.28 14.10
C GLU A 191 -12.19 -7.59 12.76
N LYS A 192 -11.72 -6.57 12.01
CA LYS A 192 -11.19 -6.76 10.65
C LYS A 192 -9.87 -7.52 10.63
N ASP A 193 -9.71 -8.34 9.60
CA ASP A 193 -8.45 -9.05 9.37
C ASP A 193 -7.35 -8.10 8.89
N GLU A 194 -7.72 -7.01 8.22
CA GLU A 194 -6.83 -5.98 7.69
C GLU A 194 -6.38 -4.94 8.74
N LEU A 195 -6.88 -5.02 9.97
CA LEU A 195 -6.47 -4.11 11.05
C LEU A 195 -4.97 -4.28 11.32
N ASN A 196 -4.18 -3.23 11.11
CA ASN A 196 -2.73 -3.29 11.26
C ASN A 196 -2.33 -2.96 12.70
N VAL A 197 -2.12 -4.00 13.51
CA VAL A 197 -1.57 -3.91 14.86
C VAL A 197 -0.40 -4.87 14.99
N LYS A 198 0.69 -4.49 15.65
CA LYS A 198 1.85 -5.34 15.94
C LYS A 198 1.47 -6.47 16.90
N GLN A 199 0.69 -6.15 17.92
CA GLN A 199 0.22 -7.09 18.94
C GLN A 199 -1.24 -6.80 19.31
N GLU A 200 -1.98 -7.82 19.73
CA GLU A 200 -3.40 -7.68 20.12
C GLU A 200 -3.61 -6.88 21.41
N ASP A 201 -2.56 -6.74 22.22
CA ASP A 201 -2.50 -5.88 23.40
C ASP A 201 -2.94 -4.45 23.06
N ALA A 202 -2.51 -3.92 21.91
CA ALA A 202 -2.90 -2.60 21.43
C ALA A 202 -4.41 -2.47 21.15
N VAL A 203 -5.07 -3.55 20.69
CA VAL A 203 -6.52 -3.56 20.43
C VAL A 203 -7.28 -3.56 21.76
N PHE A 204 -6.82 -4.35 22.74
CA PHE A 204 -7.41 -4.36 24.06
C PHE A 204 -7.25 -3.01 24.76
N GLU A 205 -6.07 -2.40 24.71
CA GLU A 205 -5.81 -1.07 25.26
C GLU A 205 -6.65 0.02 24.58
N ALA A 206 -6.88 -0.07 23.27
CA ALA A 206 -7.79 0.83 22.55
C ALA A 206 -9.23 0.72 23.07
N ILE A 207 -9.72 -0.50 23.35
CA ILE A 207 -11.04 -0.72 23.96
C ILE A 207 -11.10 -0.07 25.35
N LEU A 208 -10.07 -0.28 26.19
CA LEU A 208 -10.01 0.32 27.52
C LEU A 208 -10.02 1.85 27.44
N LYS A 209 -9.21 2.45 26.57
CA LYS A 209 -9.18 3.90 26.33
C LYS A 209 -10.57 4.42 25.94
N TRP A 210 -11.27 3.72 25.06
CA TRP A 210 -12.62 4.08 24.63
C TRP A 210 -13.66 3.97 25.77
N ILE A 211 -13.59 2.92 26.60
CA ILE A 211 -14.48 2.76 27.78
C ILE A 211 -14.19 3.83 28.82
N SER A 212 -12.92 4.13 29.10
CA SER A 212 -12.51 5.11 30.11
C SER A 212 -12.98 6.53 29.82
N HIS A 213 -13.32 6.84 28.57
CA HIS A 213 -13.88 8.15 28.18
C HIS A 213 -15.32 8.36 28.66
N ASP A 214 -16.15 7.31 28.73
CA ASP A 214 -17.51 7.36 29.28
C ASP A 214 -17.88 6.04 30.00
N PRO A 215 -17.27 5.76 31.17
CA PRO A 215 -17.42 4.47 31.85
C PRO A 215 -18.87 4.09 32.19
N PRO A 216 -19.76 4.99 32.66
CA PRO A 216 -21.13 4.64 33.02
C PRO A 216 -21.91 3.99 31.86
N ASN A 217 -21.75 4.50 30.64
CA ASN A 217 -22.49 4.01 29.47
C ASN A 217 -21.72 2.93 28.69
N ARG A 218 -20.38 2.94 28.76
CA ARG A 218 -19.53 2.09 27.89
C ARG A 218 -19.06 0.79 28.53
N LYS A 219 -18.98 0.70 29.86
CA LYS A 219 -18.46 -0.51 30.54
C LYS A 219 -19.21 -1.79 30.17
N GLN A 220 -20.53 -1.69 29.92
CA GLN A 220 -21.38 -2.82 29.54
C GLN A 220 -21.03 -3.42 28.17
N HIS A 221 -20.32 -2.68 27.32
CA HIS A 221 -19.97 -3.11 25.96
C HIS A 221 -18.71 -3.98 25.89
N ILE A 222 -17.97 -4.13 26.99
CA ILE A 222 -16.77 -4.98 27.04
C ILE A 222 -17.05 -6.41 26.60
N SER A 223 -18.22 -6.96 26.96
CA SER A 223 -18.64 -8.32 26.59
C SER A 223 -18.85 -8.51 25.08
N VAL A 224 -19.10 -7.42 24.34
CA VAL A 224 -19.29 -7.44 22.88
C VAL A 224 -18.00 -7.12 22.14
N LEU A 225 -17.12 -6.30 22.73
CA LEU A 225 -15.85 -5.88 22.12
C LEU A 225 -14.72 -6.87 22.36
N LEU A 226 -14.63 -7.44 23.56
CA LEU A 226 -13.56 -8.38 23.95
C LEU A 226 -13.46 -9.61 23.02
N PRO A 227 -14.57 -10.24 22.56
CA PRO A 227 -14.50 -11.35 21.60
C PRO A 227 -13.92 -10.99 20.22
N LYS A 228 -13.71 -9.69 19.92
CA LYS A 228 -13.14 -9.22 18.65
C LYS A 228 -11.63 -9.03 18.71
N VAL A 229 -11.05 -9.13 19.91
CA VAL A 229 -9.60 -9.23 20.11
C VAL A 229 -9.18 -10.69 19.88
N ARG A 230 -8.05 -10.92 19.21
CA ARG A 230 -7.54 -12.28 18.94
C ARG A 230 -6.79 -12.78 20.16
N LEU A 231 -7.52 -12.92 21.26
CA LEU A 231 -6.95 -13.12 22.59
C LEU A 231 -5.95 -14.27 22.64
N ALA A 232 -6.15 -15.34 21.86
CA ALA A 232 -5.25 -16.49 21.88
C ALA A 232 -3.85 -16.21 21.28
N LEU A 233 -3.67 -15.09 20.61
CA LEU A 233 -2.39 -14.63 20.03
C LEU A 233 -1.65 -13.61 20.91
N MET A 234 -2.20 -13.28 22.08
CA MET A 234 -1.53 -12.41 23.06
C MET A 234 -0.45 -13.17 23.82
N HIS A 235 0.55 -12.44 24.34
CA HIS A 235 1.50 -13.04 25.28
C HIS A 235 0.77 -13.50 26.56
N ALA A 236 1.01 -14.74 26.99
CA ALA A 236 0.26 -15.37 28.07
C ALA A 236 0.31 -14.58 29.39
N GLU A 237 1.47 -13.99 29.70
CA GLU A 237 1.65 -13.15 30.89
C GLU A 237 0.77 -11.89 30.83
N TYR A 238 0.76 -11.20 29.69
CA TYR A 238 -0.07 -10.01 29.51
C TYR A 238 -1.55 -10.35 29.61
N PHE A 239 -1.98 -11.42 28.95
CA PHE A 239 -3.37 -11.88 29.00
C PHE A 239 -3.82 -12.17 30.45
N MET A 240 -3.01 -12.88 31.22
CA MET A 240 -3.34 -13.25 32.60
C MET A 240 -3.38 -12.04 33.53
N ASN A 241 -2.42 -11.12 33.40
CA ASN A 241 -2.26 -10.01 34.33
C ASN A 241 -3.12 -8.80 33.97
N ASN A 242 -3.36 -8.53 32.68
CA ASN A 242 -4.01 -7.31 32.21
C ASN A 242 -5.42 -7.56 31.67
N VAL A 243 -5.67 -8.65 30.95
CA VAL A 243 -7.00 -8.93 30.36
C VAL A 243 -7.90 -9.62 31.37
N LYS A 244 -7.49 -10.79 31.86
CA LYS A 244 -8.30 -11.61 32.77
C LYS A 244 -8.60 -10.92 34.10
N MET A 245 -7.63 -10.19 34.65
CA MET A 245 -7.76 -9.48 35.92
C MET A 245 -8.32 -8.07 35.80
N ASN A 246 -8.65 -7.61 34.59
CA ASN A 246 -9.20 -6.28 34.38
C ASN A 246 -10.54 -6.09 35.11
N ASP A 247 -10.77 -4.91 35.69
CA ASP A 247 -11.99 -4.59 36.43
C ASP A 247 -13.26 -4.68 35.57
N TYR A 248 -13.17 -4.43 34.26
CA TYR A 248 -14.31 -4.57 33.35
C TYR A 248 -14.58 -6.03 32.94
N VAL A 249 -13.63 -6.94 33.15
CA VAL A 249 -13.67 -8.32 32.65
C VAL A 249 -13.91 -9.33 33.77
N LYS A 250 -13.17 -9.22 34.88
CA LYS A 250 -13.07 -10.26 35.92
C LYS A 250 -14.41 -10.63 36.56
N ASP A 251 -15.32 -9.66 36.69
CA ASP A 251 -16.62 -9.81 37.35
C ASP A 251 -17.79 -9.91 36.33
N SER A 252 -17.53 -9.89 35.02
CA SER A 252 -18.58 -10.03 33.98
C SER A 252 -18.85 -11.50 33.67
N GLU A 253 -20.09 -11.96 33.92
CA GLU A 253 -20.54 -13.30 33.58
C GLU A 253 -20.48 -13.57 32.07
N GLU A 254 -20.73 -12.55 31.25
CA GLU A 254 -20.71 -12.64 29.79
C GLU A 254 -19.29 -12.78 29.24
N CYS A 255 -18.28 -12.27 29.95
CA CYS A 255 -16.88 -12.40 29.55
C CYS A 255 -16.27 -13.75 29.93
N LYS A 256 -16.81 -14.48 30.93
CA LYS A 256 -16.26 -15.76 31.40
C LYS A 256 -16.08 -16.79 30.27
N PRO A 257 -17.07 -17.05 29.39
CA PRO A 257 -16.89 -17.99 28.28
C PRO A 257 -15.79 -17.57 27.31
N VAL A 258 -15.64 -16.27 27.07
CA VAL A 258 -14.62 -15.70 26.17
C VAL A 258 -13.22 -15.98 26.72
N ILE A 259 -13.01 -15.72 28.01
CA ILE A 259 -11.74 -15.98 28.70
C ILE A 259 -11.42 -17.48 28.75
N ILE A 260 -12.41 -18.34 29.03
CA ILE A 260 -12.22 -19.80 29.05
C ILE A 260 -11.81 -20.30 27.66
N ASN A 261 -12.51 -19.86 26.61
CA ASN A 261 -12.21 -20.25 25.24
C ASN A 261 -10.83 -19.75 24.79
N ALA A 262 -10.45 -18.53 25.16
CA ALA A 262 -9.13 -17.98 24.87
C ALA A 262 -8.02 -18.80 25.56
N LEU A 263 -8.17 -19.12 26.86
CA LEU A 263 -7.20 -19.95 27.60
C LEU A 263 -7.04 -21.33 26.98
N LYS A 264 -8.15 -21.96 26.56
CA LYS A 264 -8.11 -23.26 25.88
C LYS A 264 -7.35 -23.15 24.56
N ALA A 265 -7.67 -22.15 23.74
CA ALA A 265 -7.01 -21.92 22.45
C ALA A 265 -5.51 -21.62 22.61
N MET A 266 -5.11 -20.81 23.60
CA MET A 266 -3.70 -20.56 23.92
C MET A 266 -2.97 -21.85 24.30
N TYR A 267 -3.58 -22.69 25.14
CA TYR A 267 -3.01 -23.97 25.54
C TYR A 267 -2.82 -24.90 24.33
N ASP A 268 -3.83 -24.99 23.47
CA ASP A 268 -3.79 -25.83 22.26
C ASP A 268 -2.69 -25.36 21.28
N LEU A 269 -2.54 -24.05 21.07
CA LEU A 269 -1.48 -23.47 20.23
C LEU A 269 -0.08 -23.73 20.81
N ASN A 270 0.11 -23.58 22.12
CA ASN A 270 1.39 -23.81 22.76
C ASN A 270 1.81 -25.29 22.77
N MET A 271 0.86 -26.21 22.87
CA MET A 271 1.14 -27.65 22.93
C MET A 271 1.30 -28.28 21.55
N ASN A 272 0.48 -27.87 20.58
CA ASN A 272 0.40 -28.53 19.27
C ASN A 272 1.00 -27.70 18.13
N GLY A 273 1.31 -26.42 18.37
CA GLY A 273 1.69 -25.46 17.33
C GLY A 273 0.50 -25.05 16.44
N PRO A 274 0.69 -24.04 15.57
CA PRO A 274 -0.36 -23.56 14.66
C PRO A 274 -0.65 -24.56 13.53
N SER A 275 -1.87 -25.08 13.53
CA SER A 275 -2.46 -25.97 12.52
C SER A 275 -3.24 -25.19 11.45
N ASN A 276 -3.52 -25.82 10.30
CA ASN A 276 -4.31 -25.18 9.24
C ASN A 276 -5.75 -24.86 9.67
N SER A 277 -6.32 -25.61 10.64
CA SER A 277 -7.64 -25.31 11.21
C SER A 277 -7.65 -24.04 12.06
N ASP A 278 -6.50 -23.60 12.60
CA ASP A 278 -6.42 -22.42 13.46
C ASP A 278 -6.63 -21.11 12.68
N PHE A 279 -6.44 -21.13 11.36
CA PHE A 279 -6.73 -19.99 10.50
C PHE A 279 -8.23 -19.77 10.24
N THR A 280 -9.09 -20.67 10.72
CA THR A 280 -10.55 -20.58 10.56
C THR A 280 -11.23 -19.91 11.76
N ASN A 281 -10.63 -20.03 12.94
CA ASN A 281 -11.18 -19.48 14.17
C ASN A 281 -10.69 -18.04 14.40
N PRO A 282 -11.57 -17.03 14.52
CA PRO A 282 -11.19 -15.63 14.78
C PRO A 282 -10.29 -15.42 16.01
N LEU A 283 -10.37 -16.29 17.03
CA LEU A 283 -9.54 -16.18 18.23
C LEU A 283 -8.06 -16.52 17.99
N THR A 284 -7.79 -17.43 17.05
CA THR A 284 -6.46 -18.02 16.79
C THR A 284 -5.88 -17.62 15.44
N ARG A 285 -6.70 -17.11 14.51
CA ARG A 285 -6.23 -16.72 13.18
C ARG A 285 -5.46 -15.39 13.26
N PRO A 286 -4.22 -15.28 12.76
CA PRO A 286 -3.50 -14.01 12.74
C PRO A 286 -4.08 -12.99 11.75
N ARG A 287 -3.87 -11.70 12.02
CA ARG A 287 -4.28 -10.60 11.12
C ARG A 287 -3.59 -10.74 9.77
N LEU A 288 -4.16 -10.13 8.74
CA LEU A 288 -3.47 -9.98 7.47
C LEU A 288 -2.30 -9.00 7.67
N PRO A 289 -1.12 -9.31 7.13
CA PRO A 289 0.01 -8.41 7.20
C PRO A 289 -0.26 -7.15 6.37
N TYR A 290 0.17 -5.99 6.83
CA TYR A 290 0.13 -4.76 6.01
C TYR A 290 1.11 -4.83 4.83
N ALA A 291 2.24 -5.53 5.00
CA ALA A 291 3.26 -5.69 3.98
C ALA A 291 3.63 -7.15 3.76
N ILE A 292 3.77 -7.54 2.50
CA ILE A 292 4.16 -8.89 2.11
C ILE A 292 5.61 -8.87 1.62
N LEU A 293 6.41 -9.84 2.07
CA LEU A 293 7.75 -10.08 1.55
C LEU A 293 7.68 -11.02 0.36
N PHE A 294 8.08 -10.57 -0.82
CA PHE A 294 8.22 -11.43 -1.98
C PHE A 294 9.64 -11.98 -2.09
N ALA A 295 9.75 -13.25 -2.46
CA ALA A 295 10.98 -13.90 -2.89
C ALA A 295 10.81 -14.32 -4.36
N ILE A 296 11.60 -13.73 -5.26
CA ILE A 296 11.35 -13.75 -6.70
C ILE A 296 12.53 -14.38 -7.46
N GLY A 297 12.19 -15.32 -8.35
CA GLY A 297 13.10 -15.98 -9.28
C GLY A 297 14.26 -16.69 -8.58
N GLY A 298 15.46 -16.56 -9.13
CA GLY A 298 16.66 -17.16 -8.58
C GLY A 298 17.08 -18.46 -9.26
N TRP A 299 17.95 -19.21 -8.62
CA TRP A 299 18.59 -20.43 -9.12
C TRP A 299 18.22 -21.61 -8.23
N SER A 300 17.61 -22.64 -8.81
CA SER A 300 17.14 -23.84 -8.12
C SER A 300 17.28 -25.07 -9.01
N GLY A 301 17.65 -26.22 -8.46
CA GLY A 301 17.74 -27.47 -9.24
C GLY A 301 18.72 -27.45 -10.41
N GLY A 302 19.69 -26.53 -10.43
CA GLY A 302 20.67 -26.40 -11.51
C GLY A 302 20.30 -25.42 -12.63
N SER A 303 19.15 -24.74 -12.53
CA SER A 303 18.72 -23.74 -13.51
C SER A 303 18.06 -22.53 -12.86
N PRO A 304 17.91 -21.40 -13.58
CA PRO A 304 17.05 -20.30 -13.16
C PRO A 304 15.59 -20.75 -13.00
N THR A 305 14.86 -20.06 -12.12
CA THR A 305 13.42 -20.22 -11.91
C THR A 305 12.72 -18.87 -12.00
N ASN A 306 11.40 -18.89 -12.29
CA ASN A 306 10.50 -17.73 -12.24
C ASN A 306 9.60 -17.76 -11.00
N ALA A 307 9.84 -18.69 -10.07
CA ALA A 307 8.99 -18.86 -8.91
C ALA A 307 8.88 -17.57 -8.08
N ILE A 308 7.67 -17.30 -7.58
CA ILE A 308 7.41 -16.21 -6.66
C ILE A 308 6.74 -16.81 -5.42
N GLU A 309 7.37 -16.64 -4.27
CA GLU A 309 6.76 -16.95 -2.99
C GLU A 309 6.54 -15.66 -2.20
N ALA A 310 5.36 -15.53 -1.63
CA ALA A 310 4.93 -14.42 -0.78
C ALA A 310 4.95 -14.89 0.67
N TYR A 311 5.64 -14.17 1.54
CA TYR A 311 5.74 -14.45 2.96
C TYR A 311 4.79 -13.58 3.75
N ASP A 312 3.98 -14.25 4.55
CA ASP A 312 3.07 -13.67 5.50
C ASP A 312 3.71 -13.69 6.89
N ALA A 313 4.24 -12.54 7.31
CA ALA A 313 4.93 -12.41 8.59
C ALA A 313 4.00 -12.60 9.80
N ARG A 314 2.67 -12.47 9.63
CA ARG A 314 1.72 -12.65 10.74
C ARG A 314 1.31 -14.11 10.92
N ALA A 315 1.27 -14.88 9.83
CA ALA A 315 1.00 -16.31 9.88
C ALA A 315 2.28 -17.17 9.94
N ASP A 316 3.46 -16.59 9.72
CA ASP A 316 4.73 -17.32 9.58
C ASP A 316 4.59 -18.43 8.52
N ARG A 317 4.21 -18.02 7.30
CA ARG A 317 3.91 -18.92 6.18
C ARG A 317 4.27 -18.31 4.84
N TRP A 318 4.77 -19.16 3.94
CA TRP A 318 4.96 -18.84 2.52
C TRP A 318 3.77 -19.31 1.68
N VAL A 319 3.43 -18.52 0.67
CA VAL A 319 2.41 -18.84 -0.35
C VAL A 319 3.04 -18.72 -1.72
N ASN A 320 2.93 -19.76 -2.54
CA ASN A 320 3.36 -19.70 -3.93
C ASN A 320 2.36 -18.86 -4.75
N VAL A 321 2.85 -17.77 -5.34
CA VAL A 321 2.09 -16.80 -6.14
C VAL A 321 2.70 -16.63 -7.53
N THR A 322 3.42 -17.64 -8.00
CA THR A 322 4.07 -17.66 -9.31
C THR A 322 3.04 -17.39 -10.42
N CYS A 323 3.38 -16.46 -11.31
CA CYS A 323 2.58 -16.14 -12.49
C CYS A 323 3.25 -16.79 -13.71
N GLU A 324 2.53 -17.64 -14.44
CA GLU A 324 3.11 -18.48 -15.52
C GLU A 324 3.68 -17.69 -16.72
N GLU A 325 3.35 -16.40 -16.84
CA GLU A 325 3.74 -15.56 -17.98
C GLU A 325 5.22 -15.13 -17.99
N GLU A 326 5.95 -15.27 -16.86
CA GLU A 326 7.31 -14.74 -16.74
C GLU A 326 8.40 -15.80 -16.97
N SER A 327 9.44 -15.45 -17.72
CA SER A 327 10.55 -16.36 -17.99
C SER A 327 11.48 -16.52 -16.77
N PRO A 328 12.06 -17.71 -16.54
CA PRO A 328 13.00 -17.94 -15.45
C PRO A 328 14.21 -16.98 -15.45
N ARG A 329 14.59 -16.48 -14.27
CA ARG A 329 15.65 -15.47 -14.15
C ARG A 329 16.36 -15.51 -12.80
N ALA A 330 17.69 -15.58 -12.82
CA ALA A 330 18.55 -15.53 -11.63
C ALA A 330 19.46 -14.28 -11.65
N TYR A 331 20.01 -13.91 -10.49
CA TYR A 331 20.98 -12.81 -10.34
C TYR A 331 20.48 -11.45 -10.87
N HIS A 332 19.16 -11.28 -10.91
CA HIS A 332 18.50 -10.00 -11.16
C HIS A 332 18.39 -9.22 -9.85
N GLY A 333 18.13 -7.92 -9.93
CA GLY A 333 17.70 -7.12 -8.79
C GLY A 333 16.18 -6.96 -8.78
N ALA A 334 15.59 -6.84 -7.59
CA ALA A 334 14.19 -6.45 -7.41
C ALA A 334 14.06 -5.14 -6.65
N ALA A 335 13.00 -4.38 -6.93
CA ALA A 335 12.64 -3.18 -6.18
C ALA A 335 11.13 -2.95 -6.21
N TYR A 336 10.54 -2.54 -5.09
CA TYR A 336 9.17 -2.03 -5.06
C TYR A 336 9.17 -0.51 -5.18
N LEU A 337 8.35 0.04 -6.08
CA LEU A 337 8.15 1.47 -6.23
C LEU A 337 6.78 1.80 -6.81
N LYS A 338 6.06 2.74 -6.17
CA LYS A 338 4.77 3.27 -6.65
C LYS A 338 3.73 2.20 -7.00
N GLY A 339 3.59 1.18 -6.15
CA GLY A 339 2.60 0.11 -6.35
C GLY A 339 3.07 -1.05 -7.22
N TYR A 340 4.28 -1.00 -7.76
CA TYR A 340 4.80 -2.01 -8.68
C TYR A 340 6.10 -2.64 -8.19
N VAL A 341 6.31 -3.92 -8.54
CA VAL A 341 7.59 -4.62 -8.34
C VAL A 341 8.36 -4.62 -9.66
N TYR A 342 9.62 -4.22 -9.64
CA TYR A 342 10.51 -4.17 -10.80
C TYR A 342 11.54 -5.29 -10.72
N ILE A 343 11.75 -5.99 -11.83
CA ILE A 343 12.80 -7.00 -12.01
C ILE A 343 13.78 -6.49 -13.05
N ILE A 344 15.05 -6.37 -12.65
CA ILE A 344 16.06 -5.59 -13.35
C ILE A 344 17.26 -6.48 -13.67
N GLY A 345 17.57 -6.63 -14.97
CA GLY A 345 18.73 -7.39 -15.42
C GLY A 345 18.63 -8.88 -15.11
N GLY A 346 19.75 -9.53 -14.82
CA GLY A 346 19.82 -10.96 -14.50
C GLY A 346 20.24 -11.84 -15.68
N PHE A 347 20.07 -13.15 -15.51
CA PHE A 347 20.57 -14.19 -16.38
C PHE A 347 19.62 -15.40 -16.41
N ASP A 348 19.39 -15.98 -17.59
CA ASP A 348 18.51 -17.15 -17.81
C ASP A 348 19.25 -18.45 -18.17
N SER A 349 20.58 -18.49 -18.00
CA SER A 349 21.52 -19.54 -18.49
C SER A 349 22.08 -19.32 -19.89
N VAL A 350 21.50 -18.41 -20.66
CA VAL A 350 21.92 -18.11 -22.04
C VAL A 350 22.32 -16.65 -22.17
N ASP A 351 21.41 -15.74 -21.83
CA ASP A 351 21.55 -14.31 -22.07
C ASP A 351 21.68 -13.49 -20.78
N TYR A 352 22.57 -12.50 -20.84
CA TYR A 352 22.69 -11.45 -19.82
C TYR A 352 21.76 -10.30 -20.17
N PHE A 353 20.83 -9.97 -19.28
CA PHE A 353 19.78 -9.00 -19.60
C PHE A 353 20.14 -7.57 -19.22
N ASN A 354 19.73 -6.63 -20.08
CA ASN A 354 19.46 -5.23 -19.70
C ASN A 354 17.95 -4.96 -19.60
N SER A 355 17.11 -5.96 -19.86
CA SER A 355 15.66 -5.80 -19.82
C SER A 355 15.14 -5.62 -18.40
N VAL A 356 14.13 -4.77 -18.29
CA VAL A 356 13.46 -4.46 -17.03
C VAL A 356 11.98 -4.73 -17.21
N LYS A 357 11.41 -5.46 -16.26
CA LYS A 357 9.99 -5.77 -16.24
C LYS A 357 9.38 -5.28 -14.94
N ARG A 358 8.12 -4.86 -15.02
CA ARG A 358 7.35 -4.32 -13.91
C ARG A 358 6.10 -5.17 -13.72
N PHE A 359 5.92 -5.68 -12.52
CA PHE A 359 4.77 -6.46 -12.07
C PHE A 359 3.78 -5.58 -11.33
N ASP A 360 2.51 -5.64 -11.74
CA ASP A 360 1.38 -5.12 -11.00
C ASP A 360 0.82 -6.23 -10.09
N PRO A 361 1.05 -6.17 -8.76
CA PRO A 361 0.56 -7.20 -7.82
C PRO A 361 -0.96 -7.16 -7.61
N VAL A 362 -1.64 -6.07 -7.99
CA VAL A 362 -3.11 -6.04 -7.91
C VAL A 362 -3.72 -6.75 -9.12
N LYS A 363 -3.18 -6.49 -10.31
CA LYS A 363 -3.68 -7.09 -11.57
C LYS A 363 -3.02 -8.42 -11.93
N LYS A 364 -1.92 -8.77 -11.27
CA LYS A 364 -1.06 -9.93 -11.56
C LYS A 364 -0.56 -9.97 -12.99
N THR A 365 -0.10 -8.82 -13.50
CA THR A 365 0.37 -8.69 -14.89
C THR A 365 1.78 -8.12 -14.95
N TRP A 366 2.56 -8.63 -15.90
CA TRP A 366 3.92 -8.17 -16.19
C TRP A 366 3.93 -7.23 -17.39
N HIS A 367 4.71 -6.16 -17.30
CA HIS A 367 4.89 -5.19 -18.38
C HIS A 367 6.37 -4.90 -18.55
N GLN A 368 6.86 -4.91 -19.78
CA GLN A 368 8.21 -4.45 -20.07
C GLN A 368 8.26 -2.92 -20.01
N VAL A 369 9.31 -2.40 -19.36
CA VAL A 369 9.62 -0.96 -19.33
C VAL A 369 10.94 -0.71 -20.07
N ALA A 370 11.40 0.54 -20.12
CA ALA A 370 12.64 0.87 -20.80
C ALA A 370 13.80 0.00 -20.29
N PRO A 371 14.60 -0.59 -21.18
CA PRO A 371 15.76 -1.37 -20.79
C PRO A 371 16.87 -0.44 -20.28
N MET A 372 17.72 -0.99 -19.41
CA MET A 372 18.98 -0.36 -19.02
C MET A 372 19.91 -0.15 -20.22
N HIS A 373 20.84 0.80 -20.10
CA HIS A 373 21.91 0.99 -21.10
C HIS A 373 22.87 -0.19 -21.11
N SER A 374 23.20 -0.72 -19.92
CA SER A 374 24.11 -1.86 -19.76
C SER A 374 23.34 -3.13 -19.43
N ARG A 375 23.83 -4.27 -19.94
CA ARG A 375 23.41 -5.59 -19.44
C ARG A 375 24.00 -5.79 -18.04
N ARG A 376 23.23 -6.31 -17.10
CA ARG A 376 23.68 -6.50 -15.73
C ARG A 376 23.09 -7.77 -15.14
N CYS A 377 23.89 -8.80 -14.94
CA CYS A 377 23.61 -9.83 -13.92
C CYS A 377 24.46 -9.56 -12.67
N TYR A 378 24.08 -10.13 -11.53
CA TYR A 378 24.68 -9.81 -10.23
C TYR A 378 24.59 -8.31 -9.89
N VAL A 379 23.50 -7.68 -10.34
CA VAL A 379 23.26 -6.23 -10.25
C VAL A 379 22.82 -5.86 -8.84
N SER A 380 23.30 -4.72 -8.35
CA SER A 380 22.79 -4.12 -7.11
C SER A 380 21.69 -3.12 -7.45
N VAL A 381 20.54 -3.24 -6.79
CA VAL A 381 19.38 -2.37 -7.01
C VAL A 381 18.92 -1.75 -5.70
N THR A 382 18.55 -0.47 -5.72
CA THR A 382 17.89 0.18 -4.58
C THR A 382 17.01 1.34 -5.04
N VAL A 383 16.19 1.88 -4.13
CA VAL A 383 15.26 2.99 -4.40
C VAL A 383 15.64 4.20 -3.57
N LEU A 384 15.83 5.35 -4.24
CA LEU A 384 16.08 6.64 -3.60
C LEU A 384 15.24 7.73 -4.28
N SER A 385 14.50 8.49 -3.49
CA SER A 385 13.74 9.68 -3.94
C SER A 385 12.84 9.42 -5.17
N ASN A 386 12.09 8.31 -5.17
CA ASN A 386 11.22 7.87 -6.28
C ASN A 386 11.93 7.43 -7.57
N PHE A 387 13.24 7.20 -7.53
CA PHE A 387 14.01 6.60 -8.62
C PHE A 387 14.54 5.24 -8.23
N ILE A 388 14.70 4.35 -9.21
CA ILE A 388 15.35 3.06 -9.02
C ILE A 388 16.79 3.18 -9.53
N TYR A 389 17.77 2.75 -8.75
CA TYR A 389 19.18 2.77 -9.11
C TYR A 389 19.63 1.34 -9.41
N ALA A 390 20.31 1.14 -10.53
CA ALA A 390 20.96 -0.12 -10.92
C ALA A 390 22.46 0.11 -11.04
N MET A 391 23.25 -0.62 -10.27
CA MET A 391 24.68 -0.36 -10.07
C MET A 391 25.48 -1.63 -10.23
N GLY A 392 26.64 -1.51 -10.89
CA GLY A 392 27.58 -2.61 -11.05
C GLY A 392 27.03 -3.80 -11.82
N GLY A 393 27.39 -5.01 -11.39
CA GLY A 393 27.05 -6.26 -12.06
C GLY A 393 28.06 -6.67 -13.14
N PHE A 394 27.62 -7.59 -14.00
CA PHE A 394 28.38 -8.15 -15.11
C PHE A 394 27.54 -8.12 -16.39
N ASP A 395 28.14 -7.67 -17.49
CA ASP A 395 27.47 -7.54 -18.79
C ASP A 395 27.65 -8.75 -19.72
N GLY A 396 28.38 -9.77 -19.27
CA GLY A 396 28.82 -10.92 -20.06
C GLY A 396 30.29 -10.88 -20.47
N TYR A 397 30.95 -9.71 -20.35
CA TYR A 397 32.34 -9.50 -20.72
C TYR A 397 33.18 -8.92 -19.57
N VAL A 398 32.71 -7.88 -18.90
CA VAL A 398 33.45 -7.17 -17.85
C VAL A 398 32.58 -6.86 -16.62
N ARG A 399 33.21 -6.82 -15.45
CA ARG A 399 32.54 -6.32 -14.24
C ARG A 399 32.40 -4.80 -14.35
N LEU A 400 31.22 -4.31 -13.99
CA LEU A 400 30.87 -2.90 -14.18
C LEU A 400 31.12 -2.11 -12.90
N ASN A 401 31.60 -0.87 -13.05
CA ASN A 401 31.50 0.18 -12.04
C ASN A 401 30.46 1.24 -12.42
N THR A 402 29.85 1.14 -13.61
CA THR A 402 28.82 2.07 -14.07
C THR A 402 27.54 1.91 -13.25
N ALA A 403 26.78 2.99 -13.18
CA ALA A 403 25.48 3.01 -12.52
C ALA A 403 24.50 3.85 -13.35
N GLU A 404 23.23 3.53 -13.22
CA GLU A 404 22.14 4.21 -13.92
C GLU A 404 20.90 4.29 -13.02
N ARG A 405 20.10 5.33 -13.21
CA ARG A 405 18.83 5.50 -12.51
C ARG A 405 17.65 5.51 -13.47
N TYR A 406 16.56 4.89 -13.04
CA TYR A 406 15.29 4.83 -13.75
C TYR A 406 14.28 5.79 -13.15
N GLU A 407 13.64 6.55 -14.03
CA GLU A 407 12.51 7.43 -13.69
C GLU A 407 11.20 6.80 -14.20
N PRO A 408 10.31 6.33 -13.31
CA PRO A 408 9.07 5.70 -13.72
C PRO A 408 8.13 6.61 -14.52
N GLU A 409 8.15 7.93 -14.26
CA GLU A 409 7.24 8.89 -14.89
C GLU A 409 7.57 9.11 -16.37
N THR A 410 8.86 9.14 -16.71
CA THR A 410 9.34 9.32 -18.08
C THR A 410 9.64 7.99 -18.77
N ASN A 411 9.67 6.89 -18.01
CA ASN A 411 10.08 5.56 -18.46
C ASN A 411 11.47 5.63 -19.14
N GLN A 412 12.44 6.23 -18.46
CA GLN A 412 13.80 6.42 -18.98
C GLN A 412 14.88 6.03 -17.98
N TRP A 413 15.98 5.49 -18.49
CA TRP A 413 17.22 5.27 -17.74
C TRP A 413 18.24 6.36 -18.07
N THR A 414 18.86 6.92 -17.04
CA THR A 414 19.93 7.93 -17.15
C THR A 414 21.19 7.42 -16.46
N LEU A 415 22.32 7.45 -17.15
CA LEU A 415 23.63 7.15 -16.55
C LEU A 415 23.94 8.19 -15.46
N ILE A 416 24.45 7.72 -14.33
CA ILE A 416 24.95 8.56 -13.24
C ILE A 416 26.47 8.38 -13.10
N ALA A 417 27.10 9.09 -12.17
CA ALA A 417 28.52 8.94 -11.92
C ALA A 417 28.88 7.47 -11.64
N PRO A 418 29.97 6.95 -12.21
CA PRO A 418 30.43 5.58 -11.94
C PRO A 418 31.05 5.50 -10.54
N MET A 419 30.99 4.30 -9.96
CA MET A 419 31.69 3.94 -8.73
C MET A 419 33.21 3.94 -8.96
N HIS A 420 33.97 4.05 -7.86
CA HIS A 420 35.43 3.97 -7.90
C HIS A 420 35.90 2.55 -8.22
N GLU A 421 35.16 1.53 -7.76
CA GLU A 421 35.49 0.12 -8.01
C GLU A 421 34.43 -0.60 -8.87
N GLN A 422 34.88 -1.59 -9.63
CA GLN A 422 33.99 -2.53 -10.32
C GLN A 422 33.40 -3.52 -9.30
N ARG A 423 32.08 -3.69 -9.33
CA ARG A 423 31.36 -4.47 -8.32
C ARG A 423 30.27 -5.33 -8.96
N SER A 424 30.53 -6.62 -9.20
CA SER A 424 29.45 -7.61 -9.31
C SER A 424 29.16 -8.23 -7.95
N ASP A 425 27.98 -8.78 -7.72
CA ASP A 425 27.67 -9.51 -6.47
C ASP A 425 27.80 -8.64 -5.21
N ALA A 426 27.76 -7.31 -5.37
CA ALA A 426 27.59 -6.38 -4.27
C ALA A 426 26.09 -6.27 -3.93
N SER A 427 25.79 -5.64 -2.80
CA SER A 427 24.43 -5.26 -2.46
C SER A 427 24.39 -3.82 -1.98
N ALA A 428 23.23 -3.19 -2.15
CA ALA A 428 23.05 -1.77 -1.92
C ALA A 428 21.74 -1.48 -1.20
N THR A 429 21.74 -0.40 -0.41
CA THR A 429 20.56 0.08 0.32
C THR A 429 20.56 1.60 0.40
N THR A 430 19.48 2.18 0.92
CA THR A 430 19.35 3.63 1.09
C THR A 430 19.14 4.02 2.54
N LEU A 431 19.87 5.05 2.98
CA LEU A 431 19.76 5.60 4.32
C LEU A 431 20.10 7.09 4.29
N TYR A 432 19.32 7.91 5.00
CA TYR A 432 19.51 9.38 5.06
C TYR A 432 19.72 10.05 3.69
N GLY A 433 18.89 9.69 2.70
CA GLY A 433 18.92 10.30 1.37
C GLY A 433 20.12 9.91 0.49
N LYS A 434 20.90 8.90 0.88
CA LYS A 434 22.07 8.41 0.14
C LYS A 434 21.95 6.93 -0.19
N VAL A 435 22.66 6.49 -1.23
CA VAL A 435 22.80 5.05 -1.56
C VAL A 435 24.12 4.54 -1.00
N TYR A 436 24.10 3.44 -0.27
CA TYR A 436 25.28 2.73 0.23
C TYR A 436 25.41 1.43 -0.54
N ILE A 437 26.59 1.15 -1.09
CA ILE A 437 26.92 -0.12 -1.73
C ILE A 437 28.14 -0.74 -1.05
N CYS A 438 28.05 -2.03 -0.74
CA CYS A 438 29.10 -2.72 0.02
C CYS A 438 29.55 -4.00 -0.67
N GLY A 439 30.86 -4.26 -0.61
CA GLY A 439 31.46 -5.50 -1.07
C GLY A 439 31.35 -5.72 -2.57
N GLY A 440 31.16 -6.97 -2.96
CA GLY A 440 31.16 -7.44 -4.34
C GLY A 440 32.47 -8.08 -4.77
N PHE A 441 32.61 -8.29 -6.07
CA PHE A 441 33.74 -8.89 -6.74
C PHE A 441 34.13 -8.04 -7.95
N ASN A 442 35.41 -7.70 -8.04
CA ASN A 442 35.94 -6.82 -9.10
C ASN A 442 36.50 -7.58 -10.31
N GLY A 443 36.39 -8.91 -10.35
CA GLY A 443 37.02 -9.76 -11.37
C GLY A 443 38.29 -10.46 -10.88
N ASN A 444 38.93 -9.94 -9.84
CA ASN A 444 40.16 -10.49 -9.26
C ASN A 444 39.95 -10.99 -7.83
N GLU A 445 39.29 -10.19 -6.98
CA GLU A 445 39.13 -10.48 -5.55
C GLU A 445 37.76 -10.04 -5.01
N CYS A 446 37.36 -10.66 -3.90
CA CYS A 446 36.20 -10.22 -3.12
C CYS A 446 36.55 -8.94 -2.37
N LEU A 447 35.64 -7.96 -2.39
CA LEU A 447 35.86 -6.64 -1.85
C LEU A 447 35.38 -6.55 -0.40
N PHE A 448 36.13 -5.82 0.42
CA PHE A 448 35.72 -5.37 1.76
C PHE A 448 35.40 -3.87 1.78
N THR A 449 35.65 -3.17 0.67
CA THR A 449 35.39 -1.75 0.49
C THR A 449 33.89 -1.48 0.34
N ALA A 450 33.48 -0.27 0.69
CA ALA A 450 32.13 0.23 0.51
C ALA A 450 32.16 1.68 0.04
N GLU A 451 31.11 2.09 -0.65
CA GLU A 451 30.97 3.44 -1.21
C GLU A 451 29.58 4.00 -0.91
N VAL A 452 29.49 5.32 -0.76
CA VAL A 452 28.24 6.06 -0.62
C VAL A 452 28.05 7.02 -1.78
N TYR A 453 26.87 7.03 -2.38
CA TYR A 453 26.49 7.95 -3.44
C TYR A 453 25.57 9.04 -2.91
N ASN A 454 25.93 10.29 -3.23
CA ASN A 454 25.08 11.45 -3.02
C ASN A 454 24.41 11.84 -4.35
N ALA A 455 23.07 11.76 -4.38
CA ALA A 455 22.28 12.07 -5.58
C ALA A 455 22.26 13.56 -5.94
N GLU A 456 22.48 14.45 -4.97
CA GLU A 456 22.51 15.92 -5.19
C GLU A 456 23.80 16.34 -5.91
N SER A 457 24.94 15.79 -5.47
CA SER A 457 26.24 16.09 -6.07
C SER A 457 26.60 15.16 -7.23
N ASN A 458 25.84 14.07 -7.44
CA ASN A 458 26.14 13.00 -8.39
C ASN A 458 27.58 12.47 -8.21
N GLN A 459 27.93 12.09 -6.97
CA GLN A 459 29.28 11.63 -6.64
C GLN A 459 29.27 10.42 -5.70
N TRP A 460 30.20 9.51 -5.95
CA TRP A 460 30.55 8.39 -5.06
C TRP A 460 31.72 8.77 -4.15
N THR A 461 31.61 8.40 -2.88
CA THR A 461 32.66 8.58 -1.86
C THR A 461 32.95 7.24 -1.21
N VAL A 462 34.23 6.87 -1.11
CA VAL A 462 34.65 5.67 -0.36
C VAL A 462 34.42 5.91 1.13
N ILE A 463 33.78 4.97 1.81
CA ILE A 463 33.55 5.01 3.27
C ILE A 463 34.47 4.01 3.98
N ALA A 464 34.39 3.94 5.31
CA ALA A 464 35.18 2.98 6.06
C ALA A 464 34.98 1.54 5.54
N PRO A 465 36.06 0.75 5.41
CA PRO A 465 35.97 -0.63 4.95
C PRO A 465 35.31 -1.54 6.00
N MET A 466 34.60 -2.56 5.52
CA MET A 466 34.16 -3.70 6.35
C MET A 466 35.36 -4.50 6.85
N ARG A 467 35.18 -5.29 7.91
CA ARG A 467 36.25 -6.15 8.44
C ARG A 467 36.53 -7.36 7.55
N SER A 468 35.49 -7.88 6.92
CA SER A 468 35.59 -9.04 6.02
C SER A 468 35.29 -8.67 4.58
N ARG A 469 35.93 -9.39 3.65
CA ARG A 469 35.59 -9.37 2.22
C ARG A 469 34.27 -10.10 2.02
N ARG A 470 33.40 -9.60 1.15
CA ARG A 470 32.05 -10.17 0.97
C ARG A 470 31.58 -9.99 -0.48
N SER A 471 31.40 -11.08 -1.22
CA SER A 471 30.61 -11.12 -2.46
C SER A 471 29.35 -11.97 -2.28
N GLY A 472 28.29 -11.68 -3.02
CA GLY A 472 26.97 -12.29 -2.81
C GLY A 472 26.40 -11.92 -1.44
N ILE A 473 26.72 -10.72 -0.99
CA ILE A 473 26.38 -10.14 0.32
C ILE A 473 24.93 -9.65 0.33
N GLY A 474 24.26 -9.69 1.48
CA GLY A 474 23.03 -8.94 1.72
C GLY A 474 23.32 -7.61 2.44
N VAL A 475 22.86 -6.48 1.88
CA VAL A 475 23.02 -5.15 2.49
C VAL A 475 21.65 -4.50 2.66
N ILE A 476 21.34 -4.03 3.87
CA ILE A 476 20.06 -3.34 4.13
C ILE A 476 20.18 -2.28 5.21
N ALA A 477 19.42 -1.19 5.06
CA ALA A 477 19.30 -0.15 6.07
C ALA A 477 18.16 -0.49 7.04
N TYR A 478 18.44 -0.35 8.33
CA TYR A 478 17.42 -0.45 9.37
C TYR A 478 17.83 0.43 10.56
N GLY A 479 16.84 1.13 11.15
CA GLY A 479 17.09 2.17 12.14
C GLY A 479 18.06 3.23 11.60
N GLU A 480 19.18 3.41 12.29
CA GLU A 480 20.23 4.39 11.95
C GLU A 480 21.47 3.76 11.29
N HIS A 481 21.40 2.49 10.90
CA HIS A 481 22.54 1.68 10.48
C HIS A 481 22.36 1.04 9.11
N VAL A 482 23.48 0.76 8.45
CA VAL A 482 23.55 -0.11 7.26
C VAL A 482 24.14 -1.45 7.67
N TYR A 483 23.36 -2.51 7.52
CA TYR A 483 23.73 -3.88 7.85
C TYR A 483 24.32 -4.58 6.64
N ALA A 484 25.43 -5.29 6.84
CA ALA A 484 26.18 -6.06 5.85
C ALA A 484 26.28 -7.50 6.34
N VAL A 485 25.55 -8.41 5.70
CA VAL A 485 25.27 -9.76 6.22
C VAL A 485 25.78 -10.82 5.25
N GLY A 486 26.41 -11.86 5.79
CA GLY A 486 26.81 -13.04 5.04
C GLY A 486 27.76 -12.76 3.88
N GLY A 487 27.60 -13.53 2.80
CA GLY A 487 28.41 -13.47 1.58
C GLY A 487 29.55 -14.49 1.53
N PHE A 488 30.49 -14.26 0.64
CA PHE A 488 31.69 -15.08 0.41
C PHE A 488 32.94 -14.20 0.52
N ASP A 489 33.93 -14.64 1.28
CA ASP A 489 35.18 -13.90 1.48
C ASP A 489 36.30 -14.26 0.48
N GLY A 490 36.04 -15.19 -0.44
CA GLY A 490 37.03 -15.77 -1.35
C GLY A 490 37.45 -17.20 -0.95
N ALA A 491 37.15 -17.63 0.28
CA ALA A 491 37.43 -18.97 0.78
C ALA A 491 36.21 -19.67 1.39
N ASN A 492 35.41 -18.96 2.20
CA ASN A 492 34.30 -19.50 2.97
C ASN A 492 33.02 -18.67 2.80
N ARG A 493 31.86 -19.36 2.82
CA ARG A 493 30.57 -18.68 2.98
C ARG A 493 30.43 -18.21 4.43
N LEU A 494 30.00 -16.96 4.60
CA LEU A 494 29.99 -16.27 5.87
C LEU A 494 28.61 -16.36 6.52
N ARG A 495 28.61 -16.53 7.83
CA ARG A 495 27.45 -16.26 8.70
C ARG A 495 27.58 -14.93 9.45
N SER A 496 28.76 -14.29 9.38
CA SER A 496 29.03 -13.05 10.10
C SER A 496 28.24 -11.89 9.51
N ALA A 497 27.91 -10.93 10.38
CA ALA A 497 27.26 -9.70 10.01
C ALA A 497 27.92 -8.50 10.70
N GLU A 498 27.84 -7.35 10.06
CA GLU A 498 28.41 -6.09 10.54
C GLU A 498 27.41 -4.95 10.30
N ALA A 499 27.39 -3.97 11.19
CA ALA A 499 26.55 -2.77 11.09
C ALA A 499 27.43 -1.53 10.98
N TYR A 500 27.14 -0.68 9.99
CA TYR A 500 27.81 0.58 9.74
C TYR A 500 27.01 1.74 10.30
N SER A 501 27.69 2.63 11.02
CA SER A 501 27.15 3.93 11.43
C SER A 501 27.63 5.02 10.49
N PRO A 502 26.74 5.67 9.71
CA PRO A 502 27.10 6.81 8.87
C PRO A 502 27.63 8.02 9.64
N VAL A 503 27.19 8.20 10.89
CA VAL A 503 27.62 9.31 11.75
C VAL A 503 29.07 9.11 12.20
N ALA A 504 29.42 7.91 12.64
CA ALA A 504 30.78 7.60 13.11
C ALA A 504 31.73 7.21 11.96
N ASN A 505 31.21 6.85 10.79
CA ASN A 505 31.95 6.23 9.69
C ASN A 505 32.75 5.01 10.18
N THR A 506 32.08 4.09 10.89
CA THR A 506 32.69 2.88 11.44
C THR A 506 31.77 1.67 11.35
N TRP A 507 32.37 0.49 11.20
CA TRP A 507 31.69 -0.80 11.26
C TRP A 507 31.85 -1.45 12.64
N ARG A 508 30.76 -1.99 13.18
CA ARG A 508 30.75 -2.88 14.35
C ARG A 508 30.28 -4.27 13.97
N THR A 509 30.84 -5.29 14.60
CA THR A 509 30.33 -6.66 14.46
C THR A 509 29.01 -6.80 15.21
N ILE A 510 28.08 -7.55 14.64
CA ILE A 510 26.82 -7.95 15.28
C ILE A 510 26.77 -9.49 15.37
N PRO A 511 25.82 -10.07 16.13
CA PRO A 511 25.62 -11.52 16.20
C PRO A 511 25.54 -12.18 14.82
N THR A 512 26.09 -13.38 14.72
CA THR A 512 26.14 -14.12 13.46
C THR A 512 24.84 -14.87 13.21
N MET A 513 24.43 -14.97 11.95
CA MET A 513 23.39 -15.91 11.51
C MET A 513 23.70 -17.33 11.98
N PHE A 514 22.70 -18.20 12.02
CA PHE A 514 22.89 -19.62 12.28
C PHE A 514 23.61 -20.32 11.13
N ASN A 515 23.21 -20.00 9.88
CA ASN A 515 23.73 -20.68 8.69
C ASN A 515 24.55 -19.74 7.79
N PRO A 516 25.71 -20.20 7.27
CA PRO A 516 26.46 -19.42 6.28
C PRO A 516 25.71 -19.38 4.94
N ARG A 517 25.72 -18.23 4.27
CA ARG A 517 25.02 -18.05 2.98
C ARG A 517 25.60 -16.92 2.13
N SER A 518 25.56 -17.08 0.82
CA SER A 518 25.71 -16.01 -0.18
C SER A 518 24.55 -16.01 -1.16
N ASN A 519 24.36 -14.92 -1.91
CA ASN A 519 23.35 -14.80 -2.97
C ASN A 519 21.93 -15.10 -2.45
N PHE A 520 21.57 -14.53 -1.31
CA PHE A 520 20.28 -14.63 -0.66
C PHE A 520 19.51 -13.32 -0.78
N GLY A 521 18.19 -13.34 -0.57
CA GLY A 521 17.38 -12.13 -0.44
C GLY A 521 17.46 -11.56 0.97
N ILE A 522 17.48 -10.24 1.11
CA ILE A 522 17.50 -9.55 2.40
C ILE A 522 16.48 -8.42 2.41
N GLU A 523 15.62 -8.36 3.42
CA GLU A 523 14.56 -7.34 3.53
C GLU A 523 14.22 -7.05 5.00
N VAL A 524 13.62 -5.89 5.27
CA VAL A 524 13.08 -5.56 6.61
C VAL A 524 11.56 -5.69 6.59
N VAL A 525 11.01 -6.51 7.48
CA VAL A 525 9.56 -6.72 7.63
C VAL A 525 9.22 -6.66 9.11
N ASP A 526 8.21 -5.85 9.48
CA ASP A 526 7.73 -5.72 10.86
C ASP A 526 8.86 -5.57 11.90
N ASP A 527 9.79 -4.63 11.65
CA ASP A 527 10.96 -4.31 12.50
C ASP A 527 12.06 -5.40 12.58
N LEU A 528 11.99 -6.43 11.74
CA LEU A 528 12.96 -7.54 11.71
C LEU A 528 13.69 -7.60 10.36
N LEU A 529 15.00 -7.87 10.39
CA LEU A 529 15.82 -8.08 9.20
C LEU A 529 15.75 -9.55 8.80
N PHE A 530 15.11 -9.87 7.67
CA PHE A 530 15.01 -11.22 7.13
C PHE A 530 16.13 -11.51 6.14
N VAL A 531 16.68 -12.74 6.20
CA VAL A 531 17.55 -13.32 5.18
C VAL A 531 16.91 -14.58 4.61
N VAL A 532 16.76 -14.62 3.30
CA VAL A 532 15.88 -15.57 2.61
C VAL A 532 16.67 -16.39 1.59
N GLY A 533 16.76 -17.70 1.83
CA GLY A 533 17.45 -18.64 0.95
C GLY A 533 18.95 -18.38 0.82
N GLY A 534 19.49 -18.63 -0.36
CA GLY A 534 20.91 -18.45 -0.68
C GLY A 534 21.63 -19.75 -1.03
N PHE A 535 22.96 -19.66 -1.06
CA PHE A 535 23.88 -20.78 -1.27
C PHE A 535 24.79 -20.93 -0.05
N ASN A 536 24.75 -22.10 0.60
CA ASN A 536 25.44 -22.33 1.87
C ASN A 536 26.89 -22.83 1.74
N GLY A 537 27.39 -22.99 0.51
CA GLY A 537 28.70 -23.56 0.20
C GLY A 537 28.61 -24.97 -0.41
N PHE A 538 27.49 -25.67 -0.21
CA PHE A 538 27.27 -27.02 -0.73
C PHE A 538 26.05 -27.09 -1.66
N THR A 539 24.94 -26.47 -1.25
CA THR A 539 23.66 -26.48 -1.97
C THR A 539 22.96 -25.13 -1.86
N THR A 540 21.96 -24.91 -2.72
CA THR A 540 20.96 -23.87 -2.46
C THR A 540 20.16 -24.24 -1.21
N THR A 541 19.78 -23.23 -0.44
CA THR A 541 18.99 -23.38 0.78
C THR A 541 17.64 -22.68 0.63
N PHE A 542 16.62 -23.19 1.33
CA PHE A 542 15.34 -22.53 1.52
C PHE A 542 15.28 -21.73 2.82
N ASN A 543 16.34 -21.78 3.64
CA ASN A 543 16.26 -21.38 5.03
C ASN A 543 15.99 -19.90 5.17
N VAL A 544 15.15 -19.55 6.14
CA VAL A 544 14.85 -18.16 6.46
C VAL A 544 15.21 -17.88 7.91
N GLU A 545 16.01 -16.85 8.12
CA GLU A 545 16.37 -16.37 9.46
C GLU A 545 16.00 -14.89 9.55
N CYS A 546 15.67 -14.41 10.73
CA CYS A 546 15.46 -12.99 10.98
C CYS A 546 16.26 -12.50 12.19
N TYR A 547 16.70 -11.24 12.14
CA TYR A 547 17.43 -10.58 13.23
C TYR A 547 16.56 -9.49 13.84
N ASP A 548 16.48 -9.48 15.18
CA ASP A 548 15.85 -8.42 15.96
C ASP A 548 16.94 -7.55 16.61
N GLU A 549 17.01 -6.27 16.21
CA GLU A 549 17.93 -5.29 16.81
C GLU A 549 17.64 -5.05 18.30
N LYS A 550 16.39 -5.24 18.75
CA LYS A 550 16.00 -4.97 20.14
C LYS A 550 16.52 -6.03 21.11
N THR A 551 16.52 -7.30 20.70
CA THR A 551 17.06 -8.41 21.50
C THR A 551 18.53 -8.69 21.18
N ASP A 552 19.02 -8.19 20.04
CA ASP A 552 20.34 -8.51 19.48
C ASP A 552 20.50 -10.03 19.24
N GLU A 553 19.47 -10.66 18.69
CA GLU A 553 19.43 -12.10 18.43
C GLU A 553 18.90 -12.43 17.04
N TRP A 554 19.32 -13.58 16.52
CA TRP A 554 18.75 -14.20 15.33
C TRP A 554 17.70 -15.24 15.74
N TYR A 555 16.67 -15.39 14.92
CA TYR A 555 15.60 -16.37 15.07
C TYR A 555 15.36 -17.09 13.73
N ASP A 556 14.94 -18.35 13.79
CA ASP A 556 14.44 -19.05 12.61
C ASP A 556 13.04 -18.54 12.28
N ALA A 557 12.78 -18.26 11.01
CA ALA A 557 11.45 -18.02 10.47
C ALA A 557 11.03 -19.20 9.59
N HIS A 558 9.75 -19.29 9.21
CA HIS A 558 9.31 -20.40 8.36
C HIS A 558 10.12 -20.43 7.06
N ASP A 559 10.62 -21.62 6.73
CA ASP A 559 11.42 -21.84 5.54
C ASP A 559 10.58 -21.71 4.26
N MET A 560 11.21 -21.28 3.16
CA MET A 560 10.57 -21.30 1.84
C MET A 560 10.25 -22.74 1.41
N SER A 561 9.31 -22.90 0.47
CA SER A 561 9.04 -24.22 -0.12
C SER A 561 10.07 -24.64 -1.18
N ILE A 562 10.84 -23.68 -1.71
CA ILE A 562 11.81 -23.90 -2.80
C ILE A 562 13.21 -23.50 -2.33
N TYR A 563 14.16 -24.43 -2.45
CA TYR A 563 15.58 -24.21 -2.23
C TYR A 563 16.15 -23.37 -3.38
N ARG A 564 16.51 -22.11 -3.11
CA ARG A 564 17.06 -21.24 -4.16
C ARG A 564 18.07 -20.23 -3.64
N SER A 565 19.05 -19.95 -4.48
CA SER A 565 19.98 -18.82 -4.35
C SER A 565 19.71 -17.82 -5.47
N ALA A 566 20.44 -16.71 -5.53
CA ALA A 566 20.38 -15.73 -6.61
C ALA A 566 18.99 -15.12 -6.86
N LEU A 567 18.08 -15.31 -5.91
CA LEU A 567 16.78 -14.67 -5.85
C LEU A 567 16.95 -13.22 -5.42
N SER A 568 15.94 -12.40 -5.71
CA SER A 568 15.78 -11.12 -5.06
C SER A 568 14.55 -11.13 -4.16
N CYS A 569 14.60 -10.32 -3.11
CA CYS A 569 13.45 -10.03 -2.28
C CYS A 569 13.02 -8.57 -2.45
N CYS A 570 11.75 -8.31 -2.14
CA CYS A 570 11.24 -6.95 -1.97
C CYS A 570 10.00 -6.98 -1.08
N VAL A 571 9.79 -5.90 -0.32
CA VAL A 571 8.60 -5.73 0.53
C VAL A 571 7.54 -4.91 -0.20
N VAL A 572 6.32 -5.43 -0.23
CA VAL A 572 5.16 -4.84 -0.91
C VAL A 572 4.10 -4.44 0.13
N PRO A 573 4.04 -3.17 0.54
CA PRO A 573 3.05 -2.67 1.49
C PRO A 573 1.69 -2.33 0.86
N GLY A 574 0.63 -2.42 1.66
CA GLY A 574 -0.68 -1.83 1.35
C GLY A 574 -1.43 -2.45 0.17
N LEU A 575 -1.25 -3.76 -0.08
CA LEU A 575 -1.96 -4.45 -1.15
C LEU A 575 -3.47 -4.54 -0.87
N ALA A 576 -4.28 -4.03 -1.79
CA ALA A 576 -5.75 -4.13 -1.70
C ALA A 576 -6.25 -5.58 -1.75
N ASN A 577 -5.52 -6.47 -2.42
CA ASN A 577 -5.78 -7.90 -2.54
C ASN A 577 -4.80 -8.74 -1.70
N VAL A 578 -4.34 -8.24 -0.54
CA VAL A 578 -3.33 -8.91 0.30
C VAL A 578 -3.70 -10.36 0.67
N GLY A 579 -5.00 -10.67 0.81
CA GLY A 579 -5.49 -12.02 1.07
C GLY A 579 -5.10 -13.07 0.01
N GLU A 580 -4.74 -12.64 -1.21
CA GLU A 580 -4.26 -13.53 -2.27
C GLU A 580 -2.76 -13.88 -2.15
N TYR A 581 -2.04 -13.14 -1.31
CA TYR A 581 -0.61 -13.28 -1.04
C TYR A 581 -0.31 -13.80 0.37
N ALA A 582 -1.32 -13.78 1.24
CA ALA A 582 -1.27 -14.24 2.61
C ALA A 582 -1.71 -15.70 2.73
N ALA A 583 -1.35 -16.38 3.83
CA ALA A 583 -1.89 -17.71 4.11
C ALA A 583 -3.43 -17.70 4.13
N ARG A 584 -4.08 -18.82 3.80
CA ARG A 584 -5.55 -18.84 3.69
C ARG A 584 -6.20 -18.73 5.08
N ARG A 585 -7.02 -17.69 5.28
CA ARG A 585 -7.96 -17.55 6.41
C ARG A 585 -9.38 -17.81 5.88
N ASP A 586 -9.83 -19.07 5.93
CA ASP A 586 -11.12 -19.56 5.40
C ASP A 586 -11.43 -19.28 3.92
N ASN A 587 -12.46 -19.96 3.39
CA ASN A 587 -12.95 -19.74 2.03
C ASN A 587 -13.41 -18.29 1.87
N PHE A 588 -12.56 -17.45 1.26
CA PHE A 588 -12.98 -16.26 0.54
C PHE A 588 -14.16 -16.65 -0.38
N THR A 589 -15.39 -16.48 0.09
CA THR A 589 -16.45 -16.09 -0.83
C THR A 589 -16.06 -14.68 -1.20
N GLY A 590 -15.46 -14.57 -2.40
CA GLY A 590 -14.88 -13.33 -2.87
C GLY A 590 -15.83 -12.16 -2.64
N LEU A 591 -15.25 -11.01 -2.40
CA LEU A 591 -15.83 -9.74 -2.83
C LEU A 591 -15.97 -9.77 -4.36
N ALA A 592 -16.87 -10.63 -4.87
CA ALA A 592 -17.68 -10.25 -5.99
C ALA A 592 -18.54 -9.10 -5.48
N LEU A 593 -18.39 -7.96 -6.13
CA LEU A 593 -19.31 -6.83 -6.13
C LEU A 593 -20.71 -7.30 -5.73
N ARG A 594 -21.14 -6.99 -4.49
CA ARG A 594 -22.57 -7.01 -4.15
C ARG A 594 -23.21 -5.81 -4.81
N ASP A 595 -23.42 -5.92 -6.11
CA ASP A 595 -24.52 -5.24 -6.76
C ASP A 595 -25.84 -5.92 -6.34
N GLU A 596 -26.88 -5.09 -6.27
CA GLU A 596 -28.28 -5.39 -5.97
C GLU A 596 -28.69 -5.50 -4.49
N VAL A 597 -28.73 -4.36 -3.81
CA VAL A 597 -29.88 -4.07 -2.94
C VAL A 597 -31.10 -3.90 -3.85
N LYS A 598 -31.86 -4.99 -4.05
CA LYS A 598 -33.22 -4.90 -4.60
C LYS A 598 -34.09 -4.14 -3.60
N TYR A 599 -34.30 -2.86 -3.85
CA TYR A 599 -35.42 -2.14 -3.28
C TYR A 599 -36.71 -2.73 -3.87
N SER A 600 -37.40 -3.56 -3.09
CA SER A 600 -38.78 -3.94 -3.39
C SER A 600 -39.66 -2.71 -3.23
N ALA A 601 -40.04 -2.08 -4.33
CA ALA A 601 -41.10 -1.09 -4.35
C ALA A 601 -42.42 -1.80 -4.02
N SER A 602 -42.94 -1.61 -2.82
CA SER A 602 -44.28 -1.99 -2.44
C SER A 602 -45.27 -1.03 -3.11
N THR A 603 -45.77 -1.38 -4.28
CA THR A 603 -47.00 -0.78 -4.84
C THR A 603 -48.20 -1.33 -4.08
N SER A 604 -48.63 -0.61 -3.05
CA SER A 604 -49.97 -0.80 -2.49
C SER A 604 -51.00 -0.15 -3.43
N THR A 605 -51.64 -0.98 -4.24
CA THR A 605 -52.90 -0.65 -4.90
C THR A 605 -54.00 -0.54 -3.84
N LEU A 606 -54.56 0.66 -3.65
CA LEU A 606 -55.85 0.84 -2.99
C LEU A 606 -56.97 0.66 -4.03
N PRO A 607 -58.07 -0.05 -3.71
CA PRO A 607 -59.19 -0.22 -4.63
C PRO A 607 -60.21 0.93 -4.51
N VAL A 608 -60.68 1.36 -5.69
CA VAL A 608 -61.82 2.24 -6.05
C VAL A 608 -61.70 3.71 -5.69
#